data_AF-A0A9X3NFQ5-F1
#
_entry.id   AF-A0A9X3NFQ5-F1
#
_cell.length_a   1.000
_cell.length_b   1.000
_cell.length_c   1.000
_cell.angle_alpha   90.00
_cell.angle_beta   90.00
_cell.angle_gamma   90.00
#
_symmetry.space_group_name_H-M   'P 1'
#
loop_
_entity.id
_entity.type
_entity.pdbx_description
1 polymer ?
#
loop_
_entity_poly.entity_id
_entity_poly.type
_entity_poly.pdbx_seq_one_letter_code
_entity_poly.pdbx_strand_id
1 'polypeptide(L)'
;MRVLVAVFCTLLLVGCGGSNPVEKSFGGLTEGDMQAVQSVSTSLQSLSTDIATIQAELTAENITGARSAIDATAPKLDQADDKTLDLDNSDLRTTLQDYVTTTRELVGSFDRWVAYFEDDSTLRDEALENDLLGDIDAAATDMRKADQAFLNRLLDNASPEQRKEIRARYRDALERLTDSAGGS
;
A
#
# COMPACT_ATOMS: atom_id res chain seq x y z
N MET A 1 -7.96 3.14 -3.31
CA MET A 1 -6.59 2.61 -3.06
C MET A 1 -5.46 3.62 -3.18
N ARG A 2 -5.58 4.68 -3.98
CA ARG A 2 -4.55 5.74 -4.07
C ARG A 2 -4.35 6.58 -2.78
N VAL A 3 -5.19 6.36 -1.76
CA VAL A 3 -5.35 7.19 -0.55
C VAL A 3 -4.23 7.06 0.45
N LEU A 4 -3.81 5.85 0.82
CA LEU A 4 -2.90 5.70 1.95
C LEU A 4 -1.44 5.92 1.59
N VAL A 5 -1.10 5.59 0.36
CA VAL A 5 0.24 5.67 -0.20
C VAL A 5 0.77 7.11 -0.36
N ALA A 6 -0.10 8.08 -0.70
CA ALA A 6 0.31 9.46 -0.90
C ALA A 6 0.57 10.24 0.41
N VAL A 7 0.12 9.70 1.54
CA VAL A 7 0.17 10.35 2.88
C VAL A 7 1.56 10.37 3.48
N PHE A 8 2.36 9.36 3.16
CA PHE A 8 3.57 9.03 3.92
C PHE A 8 4.85 9.59 3.31
N CYS A 9 4.94 9.70 1.98
CA CYS A 9 6.13 10.28 1.33
C CYS A 9 6.39 11.75 1.74
N THR A 10 5.37 12.45 2.21
CA THR A 10 5.46 13.83 2.67
C THR A 10 6.08 13.96 4.06
N LEU A 11 6.08 12.90 4.91
CA LEU A 11 6.48 12.94 6.33
C LEU A 11 7.88 13.51 6.60
N LEU A 12 8.80 13.50 5.64
CA LEU A 12 10.22 13.70 5.92
C LEU A 12 10.92 14.89 5.26
N LEU A 13 10.16 15.87 4.76
CA LEU A 13 10.77 17.14 4.35
C LEU A 13 10.80 18.21 5.46
N VAL A 14 10.29 17.94 6.68
CA VAL A 14 10.19 18.98 7.74
C VAL A 14 10.70 18.52 9.14
N GLY A 15 11.10 17.26 9.32
CA GLY A 15 11.35 16.69 10.66
C GLY A 15 12.80 16.61 11.15
N CYS A 16 13.74 17.42 10.65
CA CYS A 16 15.11 17.42 11.17
C CYS A 16 15.30 18.55 12.20
N GLY A 17 15.37 18.23 13.49
CA GLY A 17 15.93 19.16 14.49
C GLY A 17 15.19 19.29 15.83
N GLY A 18 14.95 18.18 16.52
CA GLY A 18 14.54 18.19 17.93
C GLY A 18 15.36 17.20 18.74
N SER A 19 16.64 17.46 18.96
CA SER A 19 17.56 16.61 19.73
C SER A 19 17.27 16.68 21.24
N ASN A 20 16.05 16.37 21.68
CA ASN A 20 15.69 16.29 23.08
C ASN A 20 15.56 14.81 23.51
N PRO A 21 16.53 14.27 24.28
CA PRO A 21 16.51 12.87 24.73
C PRO A 21 15.35 12.53 25.70
N VAL A 22 14.52 13.50 26.08
CA VAL A 22 13.36 13.31 26.95
C VAL A 22 12.17 12.67 26.21
N GLU A 23 12.05 12.81 24.89
CA GLU A 23 10.96 12.20 24.11
C GLU A 23 11.09 10.68 23.94
N LYS A 24 12.31 10.13 24.06
CA LYS A 24 12.52 8.66 24.10
C LYS A 24 11.83 7.98 25.29
N SER A 25 11.43 8.74 26.31
CA SER A 25 10.83 8.20 27.54
C SER A 25 9.30 8.15 27.49
N PHE A 26 8.65 8.67 26.44
CA PHE A 26 7.18 8.78 26.33
C PHE A 26 6.54 7.91 25.24
N GLY A 27 7.21 6.85 24.77
CA GLY A 27 6.57 5.81 23.96
C GLY A 27 6.12 6.24 22.57
N GLY A 28 6.87 7.11 21.90
CA GLY A 28 6.68 7.47 20.49
C GLY A 28 7.53 6.62 19.54
N LEU A 29 7.24 6.71 18.24
CA LEU A 29 8.04 6.08 17.18
C LEU A 29 9.46 6.64 17.19
N THR A 30 10.45 5.76 17.08
CA THR A 30 11.84 6.19 16.95
C THR A 30 12.08 6.81 15.57
N GLU A 31 13.16 7.58 15.43
CA GLU A 31 13.59 8.09 14.12
C GLU A 31 13.84 6.94 13.13
N GLY A 32 14.39 5.82 13.61
CA GLY A 32 14.58 4.60 12.81
C GLY A 32 13.25 4.03 12.33
N ASP A 33 12.25 3.92 13.22
CA ASP A 33 10.91 3.46 12.84
C ASP A 33 10.27 4.38 11.79
N MET A 34 10.39 5.70 11.97
CA MET A 34 9.86 6.68 11.02
C MET A 34 10.51 6.56 9.64
N GLN A 35 11.83 6.34 9.58
CA GLN A 35 12.56 6.11 8.33
C GLN A 35 12.20 4.78 7.66
N ALA A 36 12.02 3.71 8.45
CA ALA A 36 11.59 2.41 7.94
C ALA A 36 10.16 2.49 7.39
N VAL A 37 9.22 3.10 8.12
CA VAL A 37 7.86 3.37 7.64
C VAL A 37 7.87 4.18 6.34
N GLN A 38 8.71 5.20 6.23
CA GLN A 38 8.83 5.97 4.99
C GLN A 38 9.34 5.11 3.82
N SER A 39 10.35 4.29 4.08
CA SER A 39 10.93 3.42 3.06
C SER A 39 9.88 2.44 2.53
N VAL A 40 9.14 1.79 3.44
CA VAL A 40 8.03 0.90 3.09
C VAL A 40 6.98 1.67 2.28
N SER A 41 6.57 2.86 2.74
CA SER A 41 5.59 3.67 1.99
C SER A 41 6.06 4.05 0.59
N THR A 42 7.34 4.35 0.41
CA THR A 42 7.88 4.75 -0.89
C THR A 42 7.82 3.58 -1.87
N SER A 43 8.17 2.37 -1.42
CA SER A 43 8.00 1.13 -2.19
C SER A 43 6.53 0.87 -2.53
N LEU A 44 5.63 1.04 -1.55
CA LEU A 44 4.18 0.90 -1.76
C LEU A 44 3.61 1.98 -2.70
N GLN A 45 4.26 3.14 -2.83
CA GLN A 45 3.86 4.17 -3.80
C GLN A 45 4.09 3.77 -5.23
N SER A 46 5.27 3.25 -5.51
CA SER A 46 5.55 2.69 -6.81
C SER A 46 4.56 1.57 -7.14
N LEU A 47 4.29 0.70 -6.16
CA LEU A 47 3.34 -0.40 -6.31
C LEU A 47 1.89 0.05 -6.58
N SER A 48 1.42 1.11 -5.93
CA SER A 48 0.08 1.66 -6.20
C SER A 48 -0.09 2.16 -7.63
N THR A 49 1.01 2.65 -8.23
CA THR A 49 1.04 3.06 -9.63
C THR A 49 0.91 1.84 -10.52
N ASP A 50 1.64 0.76 -10.22
CA ASP A 50 1.53 -0.49 -10.99
C ASP A 50 0.15 -1.10 -10.89
N ILE A 51 -0.48 -1.13 -9.70
CA ILE A 51 -1.85 -1.63 -9.53
C ILE A 51 -2.83 -0.81 -10.37
N ALA A 52 -2.66 0.52 -10.42
CA ALA A 52 -3.47 1.36 -11.30
C ALA A 52 -3.21 1.07 -12.78
N THR A 53 -1.97 0.79 -13.17
CA THR A 53 -1.62 0.35 -14.52
C THR A 53 -2.26 -0.99 -14.84
N ILE A 54 -2.18 -1.99 -13.95
CA ILE A 54 -2.83 -3.30 -14.11
C ILE A 54 -4.32 -3.10 -14.39
N GLN A 55 -5.01 -2.30 -13.58
CA GLN A 55 -6.43 -1.99 -13.78
C GLN A 55 -6.70 -1.31 -15.13
N ALA A 56 -5.89 -0.34 -15.52
CA ALA A 56 -6.04 0.37 -16.79
C ALA A 56 -5.82 -0.57 -18.00
N GLU A 57 -4.78 -1.40 -17.96
CA GLU A 57 -4.45 -2.36 -19.01
C GLU A 57 -5.52 -3.46 -19.12
N LEU A 58 -6.02 -3.97 -17.99
CA LEU A 58 -7.15 -4.92 -17.97
C LEU A 58 -8.43 -4.30 -18.54
N THR A 59 -8.72 -3.04 -18.21
CA THR A 59 -9.88 -2.31 -18.78
C THR A 59 -9.73 -2.10 -20.29
N ALA A 60 -8.50 -1.94 -20.77
CA ALA A 60 -8.17 -1.80 -22.18
C ALA A 60 -8.02 -3.16 -22.90
N GLU A 61 -8.31 -4.28 -22.23
CA GLU A 61 -8.12 -5.65 -22.74
C GLU A 61 -6.67 -5.95 -23.18
N ASN A 62 -5.68 -5.19 -22.69
CA ASN A 62 -4.27 -5.37 -22.99
C ASN A 62 -3.61 -6.32 -21.98
N ILE A 63 -3.83 -7.61 -22.19
CA ILE A 63 -3.35 -8.68 -21.30
C ILE A 63 -1.82 -8.67 -21.16
N THR A 64 -1.07 -8.46 -22.24
CA THR A 64 0.40 -8.35 -22.22
C THR A 64 0.88 -7.15 -21.37
N GLY A 65 0.16 -6.03 -21.46
CA GLY A 65 0.44 -4.84 -20.63
C GLY A 65 0.18 -5.12 -19.15
N ALA A 66 -0.96 -5.75 -18.84
CA ALA A 66 -1.32 -6.13 -17.48
C ALA A 66 -0.30 -7.12 -16.88
N ARG A 67 0.11 -8.15 -17.64
CA ARG A 67 1.18 -9.10 -17.26
C ARG A 67 2.49 -8.39 -16.92
N SER A 68 2.94 -7.49 -17.79
CA SER A 68 4.17 -6.72 -17.57
C SER A 68 4.11 -5.86 -16.31
N ALA A 69 2.95 -5.28 -16.02
CA ALA A 69 2.73 -4.50 -14.81
C ALA A 69 2.70 -5.37 -13.55
N ILE A 70 2.11 -6.57 -13.61
CA ILE A 70 2.14 -7.57 -12.52
C ILE A 70 3.57 -8.00 -12.22
N ASP A 71 4.36 -8.36 -13.23
CA ASP A 71 5.75 -8.82 -13.05
C ASP A 71 6.63 -7.74 -12.39
N ALA A 72 6.33 -6.46 -12.64
CA ALA A 72 7.01 -5.33 -12.01
C ALA A 72 6.70 -5.16 -10.51
N THR A 73 5.62 -5.76 -10.00
CA THR A 73 5.20 -5.61 -8.60
C THR A 73 5.98 -6.50 -7.63
N ALA A 74 6.35 -7.71 -8.04
CA ALA A 74 7.02 -8.69 -7.18
C ALA A 74 8.31 -8.15 -6.51
N PRO A 75 9.29 -7.57 -7.25
CA PRO A 75 10.50 -7.04 -6.61
C PRO A 75 10.22 -5.86 -5.67
N LYS A 76 9.12 -5.12 -5.88
CA LYS A 76 8.73 -3.98 -5.02
C LYS A 76 8.09 -4.46 -3.71
N LEU A 77 7.30 -5.54 -3.78
CA LEU A 77 6.74 -6.20 -2.60
C LEU A 77 7.84 -6.84 -1.75
N ASP A 78 8.82 -7.49 -2.37
CA ASP A 78 9.96 -8.06 -1.65
C ASP A 78 10.81 -6.97 -0.99
N GLN A 79 11.07 -5.86 -1.71
CA GLN A 79 11.73 -4.70 -1.12
C GLN A 79 10.94 -4.10 0.06
N ALA A 80 9.61 -4.01 -0.06
CA ALA A 80 8.76 -3.49 1.01
C ALA A 80 8.81 -4.42 2.23
N ASP A 81 8.76 -5.73 2.03
CA ASP A 81 8.85 -6.75 3.08
C ASP A 81 10.20 -6.66 3.82
N ASP A 82 11.30 -6.61 3.09
CA ASP A 82 12.65 -6.43 3.65
C ASP A 82 12.72 -5.15 4.51
N LYS A 83 12.10 -4.06 4.05
CA LYS A 83 12.07 -2.78 4.79
C LYS A 83 11.22 -2.82 6.05
N THR A 84 10.28 -3.73 6.17
CA THR A 84 9.58 -3.92 7.45
C THR A 84 10.50 -4.44 8.53
N LEU A 85 11.53 -5.23 8.20
CA LEU A 85 12.47 -5.81 9.16
C LEU A 85 13.33 -4.75 9.87
N ASP A 86 13.46 -3.57 9.27
CA ASP A 86 14.19 -2.42 9.82
C ASP A 86 13.42 -1.72 10.97
N LEU A 87 12.15 -2.06 11.22
CA LEU A 87 11.32 -1.45 12.28
C LEU A 87 11.64 -2.03 13.66
N ASP A 88 12.05 -1.22 14.62
CA ASP A 88 12.29 -1.67 16.00
C ASP A 88 10.98 -1.99 16.74
N ASN A 89 9.89 -1.29 16.40
CA ASN A 89 8.57 -1.54 16.98
C ASN A 89 7.93 -2.82 16.42
N SER A 90 7.86 -3.89 17.22
CA SER A 90 7.36 -5.22 16.80
C SER A 90 5.91 -5.21 16.32
N ASP A 91 5.05 -4.41 16.95
CA ASP A 91 3.64 -4.34 16.60
C ASP A 91 3.45 -3.64 15.25
N LEU A 92 4.19 -2.55 15.02
CA LEU A 92 4.18 -1.84 13.75
C LEU A 92 4.82 -2.68 12.63
N ARG A 93 5.90 -3.40 12.93
CA ARG A 93 6.53 -4.38 12.04
C ARG A 93 5.52 -5.41 11.57
N THR A 94 4.87 -6.11 12.51
CA THR A 94 3.87 -7.15 12.21
C THR A 94 2.74 -6.57 11.36
N THR A 95 2.22 -5.39 11.73
CA THR A 95 1.13 -4.75 10.99
C THR A 95 1.53 -4.38 9.56
N LEU A 96 2.77 -3.93 9.34
CA LEU A 96 3.27 -3.63 8.00
C LEU A 96 3.55 -4.90 7.17
N GLN A 97 4.00 -5.98 7.82
CA GLN A 97 4.15 -7.28 7.15
C GLN A 97 2.80 -7.85 6.70
N ASP A 98 1.77 -7.73 7.54
CA ASP A 98 0.39 -8.11 7.19
C ASP A 98 -0.12 -7.27 6.02
N TYR A 99 0.20 -5.97 6.01
CA TYR A 99 -0.12 -5.07 4.91
C TYR A 99 0.53 -5.47 3.58
N VAL A 100 1.84 -5.74 3.60
CA VAL A 100 2.58 -6.20 2.42
C VAL A 100 2.03 -7.56 1.93
N THR A 101 1.73 -8.46 2.85
CA THR A 101 1.11 -9.77 2.54
C THR A 101 -0.24 -9.61 1.86
N THR A 102 -1.13 -8.78 2.41
CA THR A 102 -2.44 -8.49 1.82
C THR A 102 -2.30 -7.86 0.43
N THR A 103 -1.28 -7.02 0.24
CA THR A 103 -1.01 -6.42 -1.08
C THR A 103 -0.53 -7.47 -2.08
N ARG A 104 0.29 -8.43 -1.65
CA ARG A 104 0.74 -9.57 -2.47
C ARG A 104 -0.45 -10.45 -2.88
N GLU A 105 -1.41 -10.67 -1.99
CA GLU A 105 -2.65 -11.41 -2.29
C GLU A 105 -3.49 -10.70 -3.37
N LEU A 106 -3.64 -9.38 -3.26
CA LEU A 106 -4.33 -8.58 -4.28
C LEU A 106 -3.66 -8.68 -5.66
N VAL A 107 -2.34 -8.53 -5.72
CA VAL A 107 -1.58 -8.72 -6.96
C VAL A 107 -1.78 -10.14 -7.48
N GLY A 108 -1.78 -11.15 -6.60
CA GLY A 108 -2.06 -12.54 -6.96
C GLY A 108 -3.46 -12.75 -7.53
N SER A 109 -4.47 -12.02 -7.08
CA SER A 109 -5.82 -12.06 -7.68
C SER A 109 -5.81 -11.48 -9.10
N PHE A 110 -5.08 -10.38 -9.34
CA PHE A 110 -4.88 -9.86 -10.69
C PHE A 110 -4.09 -10.82 -11.60
N ASP A 111 -3.09 -11.51 -11.05
CA ASP A 111 -2.32 -12.53 -11.75
C ASP A 111 -3.21 -13.69 -12.25
N ARG A 112 -4.07 -14.21 -11.37
CA ARG A 112 -5.05 -15.24 -11.77
C ARG A 112 -6.01 -14.74 -12.85
N TRP A 113 -6.47 -13.49 -12.74
CA TRP A 113 -7.30 -12.86 -13.78
C TRP A 113 -6.57 -12.77 -15.11
N VAL A 114 -5.34 -12.24 -15.15
CA VAL A 114 -4.54 -12.17 -16.38
C VAL A 114 -4.31 -13.57 -16.97
N ALA A 115 -3.94 -14.55 -16.14
CA ALA A 115 -3.71 -15.92 -16.58
C ALA A 115 -4.96 -16.55 -17.23
N TYR A 116 -6.16 -16.25 -16.73
CA TYR A 116 -7.42 -16.69 -17.34
C TYR A 116 -7.61 -16.16 -18.77
N PHE A 117 -7.18 -14.93 -19.05
CA PHE A 117 -7.25 -14.36 -20.40
C PHE A 117 -6.08 -14.77 -21.31
N GLU A 118 -4.94 -15.16 -20.74
CA GLU A 118 -3.79 -15.72 -21.49
C GLU A 118 -4.04 -17.16 -21.96
N ASP A 119 -4.88 -17.92 -21.25
CA ASP A 119 -5.27 -19.27 -21.68
C ASP A 119 -6.18 -19.20 -22.93
N ASP A 120 -5.69 -19.76 -24.04
CA ASP A 120 -6.36 -19.78 -25.35
C ASP A 120 -7.47 -20.84 -25.42
N SER A 121 -8.07 -21.19 -24.27
CA SER A 121 -9.15 -22.15 -24.21
C SER A 121 -10.42 -21.53 -24.82
N THR A 122 -10.93 -22.18 -25.86
CA THR A 122 -12.17 -21.80 -26.58
C THR A 122 -13.44 -21.84 -25.72
N LEU A 123 -13.33 -22.26 -24.46
CA LEU A 123 -14.40 -22.36 -23.49
C LEU A 123 -14.03 -21.52 -22.26
N ARG A 124 -14.18 -20.20 -22.39
CA ARG A 124 -14.18 -19.30 -21.24
C ARG A 124 -15.41 -19.59 -20.38
N ASP A 125 -15.17 -19.92 -19.11
CA ASP A 125 -16.22 -20.24 -18.15
C ASP A 125 -16.64 -18.97 -17.42
N GLU A 126 -17.86 -18.48 -17.69
CA GLU A 126 -18.44 -17.31 -17.01
C GLU A 126 -18.46 -17.48 -15.48
N ALA A 127 -18.58 -18.70 -14.95
CA ALA A 127 -18.53 -18.94 -13.52
C ALA A 127 -17.12 -18.71 -12.96
N LEU A 128 -16.09 -19.15 -13.68
CA LEU A 128 -14.69 -18.90 -13.30
C LEU A 128 -14.35 -17.41 -13.40
N GLU A 129 -14.84 -16.73 -14.43
CA GLU A 129 -14.68 -15.27 -14.56
C GLU A 129 -15.33 -14.54 -13.37
N ASN A 130 -16.58 -14.86 -13.03
CA ASN A 130 -17.24 -14.25 -11.88
C ASN A 130 -16.53 -14.53 -10.55
N ASP A 131 -15.98 -15.74 -10.38
CA ASP A 131 -15.20 -16.13 -9.19
C ASP A 131 -13.92 -15.28 -9.05
N LEU A 132 -13.19 -15.09 -10.16
CA LEU A 132 -11.98 -14.28 -10.17
C LEU A 132 -12.24 -12.78 -9.93
N LEU A 133 -13.37 -12.24 -10.40
CA LEU A 133 -13.80 -10.88 -10.03
C LEU A 133 -14.12 -10.80 -8.52
N GLY A 134 -14.78 -11.82 -7.98
CA GLY A 134 -15.03 -11.94 -6.54
C GLY A 134 -13.75 -11.94 -5.72
N ASP A 135 -12.71 -12.66 -6.18
CA ASP A 135 -11.38 -12.68 -5.57
C ASP A 135 -10.70 -11.30 -5.54
N ILE A 136 -10.83 -10.51 -6.62
CA ILE A 136 -10.29 -9.14 -6.68
C ILE A 136 -11.04 -8.24 -5.70
N ASP A 137 -12.37 -8.33 -5.64
CA ASP A 137 -13.20 -7.52 -4.73
C ASP A 137 -12.94 -7.86 -3.26
N ALA A 138 -12.76 -9.15 -2.94
CA ALA A 138 -12.39 -9.61 -1.62
C ALA A 138 -11.01 -9.07 -1.21
N ALA A 139 -9.99 -9.23 -2.05
CA ALA A 139 -8.65 -8.72 -1.79
C ALA A 139 -8.62 -7.18 -1.67
N ALA A 140 -9.39 -6.47 -2.49
CA ALA A 140 -9.52 -5.01 -2.39
C ALA A 140 -10.23 -4.56 -1.10
N THR A 141 -11.11 -5.40 -0.55
CA THR A 141 -11.77 -5.17 0.74
C THR A 141 -10.81 -5.42 1.90
N ASP A 142 -10.03 -6.50 1.84
CA ASP A 142 -9.04 -6.82 2.87
C ASP A 142 -7.91 -5.81 2.90
N MET A 143 -7.47 -5.32 1.74
CA MET A 143 -6.50 -4.25 1.68
C MET A 143 -7.02 -2.95 2.29
N ARG A 144 -8.31 -2.63 2.15
CA ARG A 144 -8.94 -1.50 2.87
C ARG A 144 -8.94 -1.70 4.39
N LYS A 145 -9.07 -2.93 4.88
CA LYS A 145 -8.96 -3.23 6.32
C LYS A 145 -7.51 -3.12 6.79
N ALA A 146 -6.55 -3.64 6.02
CA ALA A 146 -5.11 -3.54 6.31
C ALA A 146 -4.66 -2.07 6.36
N ASP A 147 -5.13 -1.25 5.42
CA ASP A 147 -4.99 0.21 5.38
C ASP A 147 -5.39 0.87 6.72
N GLN A 148 -6.59 0.54 7.21
CA GLN A 148 -7.10 1.07 8.48
C GLN A 148 -6.32 0.55 9.68
N ALA A 149 -5.99 -0.75 9.70
CA ALA A 149 -5.24 -1.38 10.78
C ALA A 149 -3.85 -0.74 10.92
N PHE A 150 -3.15 -0.53 9.80
CA PHE A 150 -1.87 0.15 9.77
C PHE A 150 -1.96 1.58 10.30
N LEU A 151 -2.90 2.39 9.81
CA LEU A 151 -3.06 3.77 10.27
C LEU A 151 -3.36 3.84 11.77
N ASN A 152 -4.26 2.98 12.26
CA ASN A 152 -4.58 2.92 13.69
C ASN A 152 -3.35 2.54 14.52
N ARG A 153 -2.62 1.50 14.10
CA ARG A 153 -1.42 1.06 14.82
C ARG A 153 -0.34 2.13 14.83
N LEU A 154 -0.13 2.82 13.72
CA LEU A 154 0.83 3.92 13.64
C LEU A 154 0.44 5.04 14.60
N LEU A 155 -0.84 5.42 14.63
CA LEU A 155 -1.33 6.46 15.53
C LEU A 155 -1.22 6.05 16.99
N ASP A 156 -1.48 4.78 17.32
CA ASP A 156 -1.38 4.27 18.69
C ASP A 156 0.06 4.36 19.23
N ASN A 157 1.06 4.15 18.36
CA ASN A 157 2.48 4.21 18.69
C ASN A 157 3.11 5.60 18.50
N ALA A 158 2.38 6.56 17.95
CA ALA A 158 2.86 7.93 17.72
C ALA A 158 2.63 8.82 18.95
N SER A 159 3.55 9.76 19.20
CA SER A 159 3.38 10.84 20.18
C SER A 159 2.22 11.78 19.78
N PRO A 160 1.67 12.61 20.69
CA PRO A 160 0.62 13.57 20.35
C PRO A 160 0.96 14.48 19.17
N GLU A 161 2.21 14.95 19.09
CA GLU A 161 2.75 15.77 18.01
C GLU A 161 2.82 14.99 16.69
N GLN A 162 3.37 13.77 16.72
CA GLN A 162 3.42 12.88 15.57
C GLN A 162 2.01 12.54 15.05
N ARG A 163 1.05 12.26 15.96
CA ARG A 163 -0.36 12.00 15.59
C ARG A 163 -0.99 13.18 14.87
N LYS A 164 -0.74 14.41 15.34
CA LYS A 164 -1.25 15.63 14.71
C LYS A 164 -0.71 15.76 13.29
N GLU A 165 0.59 15.51 13.10
CA GLU A 165 1.24 15.56 11.80
C GLU A 165 0.74 14.47 10.85
N ILE A 166 0.70 13.21 11.30
CA ILE A 166 0.17 12.07 10.52
C ILE A 166 -1.25 12.38 10.03
N ARG A 167 -2.14 12.86 10.92
CA ARG A 167 -3.52 13.20 10.56
C ARG A 167 -3.63 14.36 9.57
N ALA A 168 -2.78 15.38 9.70
CA ALA A 168 -2.76 16.52 8.77
C ALA A 168 -2.37 16.05 7.36
N ARG A 169 -1.35 15.20 7.25
CA ARG A 169 -0.89 14.64 5.97
C ARG A 169 -1.90 13.65 5.38
N TYR A 170 -2.56 12.86 6.23
CA TYR A 170 -3.63 11.97 5.81
C TYR A 170 -4.78 12.73 5.13
N ARG A 171 -5.15 13.88 5.72
CA ARG A 171 -6.16 14.77 5.15
C ARG A 171 -5.72 15.40 3.83
N ASP A 172 -4.51 15.94 3.75
CA ASP A 172 -3.98 16.55 2.52
C ASP A 172 -3.94 15.55 1.35
N ALA A 173 -3.54 14.29 1.59
CA ALA A 173 -3.60 13.27 0.55
C ALA A 173 -5.03 12.94 0.12
N LEU A 174 -5.98 12.86 1.06
CA LEU A 174 -7.40 12.66 0.75
C LEU A 174 -7.97 13.79 -0.11
N GLU A 175 -7.62 15.04 0.20
CA GLU A 175 -8.05 16.22 -0.56
C GLU A 175 -7.51 16.16 -1.99
N ARG A 176 -6.20 15.93 -2.18
CA ARG A 176 -5.59 15.79 -3.52
C ARG A 176 -6.23 14.71 -4.37
N LEU A 177 -6.66 13.61 -3.75
CA LEU A 177 -7.31 12.52 -4.46
C LEU A 177 -8.74 12.85 -4.86
N THR A 178 -9.45 13.55 -3.98
CA THR A 178 -10.79 14.07 -4.29
C THR A 178 -10.71 15.05 -5.46
N ASP A 179 -9.73 15.95 -5.45
CA ASP A 179 -9.50 16.91 -6.53
C ASP A 179 -9.12 16.22 -7.85
N SER A 180 -8.28 15.18 -7.79
CA SER A 180 -7.89 14.40 -8.98
C SER A 180 -9.05 13.61 -9.58
N ALA A 181 -10.06 13.25 -8.78
CA ALA A 181 -11.24 12.51 -9.23
C ALA A 181 -12.35 13.42 -9.80
N GLY A 182 -12.37 14.71 -9.41
CA GLY A 182 -13.36 15.69 -9.88
C GLY A 182 -12.97 16.47 -11.15
N GLY A 183 -11.74 16.30 -11.64
CA GLY A 183 -11.19 17.04 -12.79
C GLY A 183 -11.18 16.29 -14.13
N SER A 184 -11.93 15.18 -14.26
CA SER A 184 -12.03 14.39 -15.50
C SER A 184 -13.31 14.68 -16.27
#